data_AF-A0A1G1TAR8-F1
#
_entry.id   AF-A0A1G1TAR8-F1
#
_cell.length_a   1.000
_cell.length_b   1.000
_cell.length_c   1.000
_cell.angle_alpha   90.00
_cell.angle_beta   90.00
_cell.angle_gamma   90.00
#
_symmetry.space_group_name_H-M   'P 1'
#
loop_
_entity.id
_entity.type
_entity.pdbx_description
1 polymer ?
#
loop_
_entity_poly.entity_id
_entity_poly.type
_entity_poly.pdbx_seq_one_letter_code
_entity_poly.pdbx_strand_id
1 'polypeptide(L)'
;MIEFNGWVRLALSTDGEGEDHVTGAVQGVLPFVDTVRGHDTFPLIQARNGSYYLHVAGNANHQGEDWTETEQLLHKVARRFPGAYGVVYLRDDEDSQGNNNAFVVYAVRRGVVECLPDPFLSPCNPVIEE
;
A
#
# COMPACT_ATOMS: atom_id res chain seq x y z
N MET A 1 10.71 -11.97 8.95
CA MET A 1 11.05 -10.98 7.91
C MET A 1 9.81 -10.58 7.14
N ILE A 2 9.61 -9.27 7.01
CA ILE A 2 8.48 -8.68 6.28
C ILE A 2 9.00 -7.90 5.08
N GLU A 3 8.40 -8.14 3.92
CA GLU A 3 8.71 -7.46 2.67
C GLU A 3 7.40 -6.95 2.07
N PHE A 4 7.36 -5.68 1.67
CA PHE A 4 6.21 -5.14 0.97
C PHE A 4 6.62 -4.18 -0.13
N ASN A 5 5.79 -4.13 -1.18
CA ASN A 5 5.99 -3.21 -2.30
C ASN A 5 4.67 -2.93 -3.01
N GLY A 6 4.45 -1.68 -3.41
CA GLY A 6 3.29 -1.34 -4.21
C GLY A 6 3.12 0.12 -4.53
N TRP A 7 1.94 0.41 -5.07
CA TRP A 7 1.55 1.74 -5.50
C TRP A 7 0.05 1.97 -5.33
N VAL A 8 -0.33 3.21 -5.12
CA VAL A 8 -1.71 3.68 -5.05
C VAL A 8 -1.83 5.01 -5.78
N ARG A 9 -2.67 5.08 -6.81
CA ARG A 9 -3.06 6.35 -7.42
C ARG A 9 -3.99 7.08 -6.46
N LEU A 10 -3.72 8.36 -6.21
CA LEU A 10 -4.51 9.22 -5.36
C LEU A 10 -5.51 10.01 -6.22
N ALA A 11 -6.80 9.77 -6.00
CA ALA A 11 -7.90 10.45 -6.68
C ALA A 11 -9.05 10.69 -5.70
N LEU A 12 -9.69 11.85 -5.77
CA LEU A 12 -10.76 12.25 -4.86
C LEU A 12 -12.10 11.58 -5.22
N SER A 13 -12.31 11.23 -6.48
CA SER A 13 -13.55 10.63 -6.97
C SER A 13 -13.28 9.54 -8.03
N THR A 14 -14.29 8.70 -8.28
CA THR A 14 -14.21 7.64 -9.29
C THR A 14 -14.59 8.12 -10.69
N ASP A 15 -15.17 9.32 -10.81
CA ASP A 15 -15.67 9.94 -12.04
C ASP A 15 -14.91 11.21 -12.43
N GLY A 16 -13.96 11.67 -11.60
CA GLY A 16 -13.10 12.83 -11.86
C GLY A 16 -13.64 14.15 -11.28
N GLU A 17 -14.78 14.15 -10.59
CA GLU A 17 -15.25 15.32 -9.86
C GLU A 17 -14.28 15.73 -8.72
N GLY A 18 -14.02 17.02 -8.59
CA GLY A 18 -13.21 17.58 -7.50
C GLY A 18 -11.70 17.37 -7.59
N GLU A 19 -11.19 16.81 -8.69
CA GLU A 19 -9.75 16.53 -8.90
C GLU A 19 -8.88 17.80 -8.86
N ASP A 20 -9.43 18.99 -9.13
CA ASP A 20 -8.72 20.27 -8.98
C ASP A 20 -8.21 20.51 -7.54
N HIS A 21 -8.80 19.83 -6.55
CA HIS A 21 -8.41 19.92 -5.14
C HIS A 21 -7.45 18.81 -4.69
N VAL A 22 -7.06 17.89 -5.58
CA VAL A 22 -6.24 16.71 -5.21
C VAL A 22 -4.91 17.13 -4.59
N THR A 23 -4.28 18.19 -5.11
CA THR A 23 -3.02 18.74 -4.58
C THR A 23 -3.12 19.14 -3.11
N GLY A 24 -4.20 19.84 -2.73
CA GLY A 24 -4.43 20.24 -1.34
C GLY A 24 -4.74 19.03 -0.43
N ALA A 25 -5.45 18.04 -0.96
CA ALA A 25 -5.67 16.78 -0.24
C ALA A 25 -4.37 16.00 -0.01
N VAL A 26 -3.48 15.96 -1.02
CA VAL A 26 -2.14 15.36 -0.93
C VAL A 26 -1.31 16.04 0.14
N GLN A 27 -1.28 17.38 0.17
CA GLN A 27 -0.59 18.13 1.22
C GLN A 27 -1.05 17.74 2.63
N GLY A 28 -2.34 17.44 2.80
CA GLY A 28 -2.90 17.00 4.09
C GLY A 28 -2.45 15.61 4.54
N VAL A 29 -1.95 14.75 3.65
CA VAL A 29 -1.45 13.41 4.02
C VAL A 29 0.07 13.32 4.09
N LEU A 30 0.81 14.29 3.53
CA LEU A 30 2.28 14.32 3.58
C LEU A 30 2.86 14.14 4.99
N PRO A 31 2.36 14.81 6.05
CA PRO A 31 2.90 14.62 7.39
C PRO A 31 2.81 13.16 7.87
N PHE A 32 1.79 12.42 7.45
CA PHE A 32 1.63 11.01 7.81
C PHE A 32 2.51 10.10 6.95
N VAL A 33 2.76 10.46 5.70
CA VAL A 33 3.77 9.77 4.87
C VAL A 33 5.16 9.91 5.50
N ASP A 34 5.47 11.07 6.07
CA ASP A 34 6.75 11.32 6.71
C ASP A 34 6.91 10.60 8.06
N THR A 35 5.82 10.31 8.80
CA THR A 35 5.93 9.49 10.02
C THR A 35 6.24 8.03 9.72
N VAL A 36 5.75 7.51 8.59
CA VAL A 36 5.98 6.12 8.16
C VAL A 36 7.36 5.95 7.51
N ARG A 37 8.00 7.05 7.10
CA ARG A 37 9.31 7.02 6.44
C ARG A 37 10.41 6.68 7.45
N GLY A 38 11.02 5.51 7.29
CA GLY A 38 12.10 5.01 8.12
C GLY A 38 13.33 4.57 7.33
N HIS A 39 14.21 3.82 8.00
CA HIS A 39 15.39 3.22 7.36
C HIS A 39 15.00 2.05 6.44
N ASP A 40 14.04 1.23 6.89
CA ASP A 40 13.63 -0.02 6.24
C ASP A 40 12.30 0.12 5.46
N THR A 41 11.73 1.34 5.44
CA THR A 41 10.47 1.68 4.77
C THR A 41 10.62 2.91 3.87
N PHE A 42 9.93 2.90 2.75
CA PHE A 42 10.01 3.92 1.71
C PHE A 42 8.62 4.28 1.16
N PRO A 43 7.82 5.09 1.89
CA PRO A 43 6.63 5.69 1.34
C PRO A 43 7.02 6.97 0.57
N LEU A 44 6.49 7.19 -0.63
CA LEU A 44 6.80 8.35 -1.46
C LEU A 44 5.58 8.75 -2.30
N ILE A 45 5.15 10.00 -2.19
CA ILE A 45 4.16 10.57 -3.10
C ILE A 45 4.86 11.30 -4.25
N GLN A 46 4.51 10.98 -5.49
CA GLN A 46 5.01 11.65 -6.70
C GLN A 46 3.88 12.13 -7.60
N ALA A 47 4.07 13.32 -8.19
CA ALA A 47 3.20 13.82 -9.25
C ALA A 47 3.67 13.30 -10.63
N ARG A 48 2.74 12.83 -11.45
CA ARG A 48 2.95 12.39 -12.84
C ARG A 48 1.74 12.80 -13.68
N ASN A 49 1.98 13.65 -14.68
CA ASN A 49 0.94 14.14 -15.60
C ASN A 49 -0.34 14.63 -14.90
N GLY A 50 -0.20 15.46 -13.87
CA GLY A 50 -1.31 15.99 -13.09
C GLY A 50 -1.96 15.02 -12.09
N SER A 51 -1.57 13.74 -12.08
CA SER A 51 -2.01 12.75 -11.08
C SER A 51 -0.96 12.55 -10.00
N TYR A 52 -1.38 12.09 -8.83
CA TYR A 52 -0.49 11.74 -7.73
C TYR A 52 -0.49 10.24 -7.46
N TYR A 53 0.67 9.70 -7.12
CA TYR A 53 0.86 8.29 -6.82
C TYR A 53 1.63 8.18 -5.51
N LEU A 54 1.10 7.41 -4.57
CA LEU A 54 1.83 6.92 -3.42
C LEU A 54 2.51 5.62 -3.83
N HIS A 55 3.83 5.57 -3.72
CA HIS A 55 4.63 4.35 -3.75
C HIS A 55 4.96 3.96 -2.32
N VAL A 56 4.91 2.67 -2.01
CA VAL A 56 5.36 2.12 -0.73
C VAL A 56 6.26 0.94 -0.99
N ALA A 57 7.34 0.84 -0.22
CA ALA A 57 8.20 -0.32 -0.21
C ALA A 57 8.80 -0.48 1.19
N GLY A 58 9.16 -1.71 1.57
CA GLY A 58 9.91 -1.95 2.79
C GLY A 58 10.41 -3.38 2.88
N ASN A 59 11.49 -3.56 3.65
CA ASN A 59 12.07 -4.86 3.93
C ASN A 59 12.69 -4.83 5.34
N ALA A 60 12.00 -5.44 6.31
CA ALA A 60 12.38 -5.38 7.72
C ALA A 60 12.54 -6.79 8.32
N ASN A 61 13.50 -6.92 9.25
CA ASN A 61 13.92 -8.21 9.78
C ASN A 61 12.92 -8.87 10.75
N HIS A 62 11.93 -8.14 11.27
CA HIS A 62 10.93 -8.66 12.22
C HIS A 62 9.51 -8.19 11.85
N GLN A 63 8.48 -8.99 12.17
CA GLN A 63 7.10 -8.49 12.26
C GLN A 63 7.09 -7.31 13.26
N GLY A 64 6.93 -6.10 12.75
CA GLY A 64 7.16 -4.89 13.52
C GLY A 64 6.35 -3.70 12.99
N GLU A 65 6.29 -2.67 13.83
CA GLU A 65 5.51 -1.43 13.67
C GLU A 65 5.49 -0.90 12.22
N ASP A 66 6.57 -1.04 11.47
CA ASP A 66 6.73 -0.65 10.05
C ASP A 66 5.57 -1.02 9.12
N TRP A 67 5.14 -2.30 9.11
CA TRP A 67 4.00 -2.70 8.27
C TRP A 67 2.70 -2.18 8.84
N THR A 68 2.54 -2.19 10.16
CA THR A 68 1.31 -1.70 10.81
C THR A 68 1.07 -0.22 10.54
N GLU A 69 2.13 0.58 10.58
CA GLU A 69 2.10 2.01 10.22
C GLU A 69 1.83 2.22 8.72
N THR A 70 2.42 1.37 7.87
CA THR A 70 2.16 1.39 6.42
C THR A 70 0.70 1.04 6.11
N GLU A 71 0.15 0.00 6.73
CA GLU A 71 -1.26 -0.38 6.59
C GLU A 71 -2.18 0.74 7.05
N GLN A 72 -1.87 1.39 8.18
CA GLN A 72 -2.59 2.58 8.64
C GLN A 72 -2.53 3.74 7.62
N LEU A 73 -1.39 3.94 6.94
CA LEU A 73 -1.25 4.91 5.85
C LEU A 73 -2.18 4.56 4.69
N LEU A 74 -2.24 3.30 4.28
CA LEU A 74 -3.13 2.84 3.23
C LEU A 74 -4.60 3.12 3.59
N HIS A 75 -5.02 2.78 4.81
CA HIS A 75 -6.39 3.05 5.26
C HIS A 75 -6.71 4.55 5.31
N LYS A 76 -5.77 5.37 5.78
CA LYS A 76 -5.94 6.83 5.84
C LYS A 76 -6.04 7.42 4.43
N VAL A 77 -5.20 6.97 3.51
CA VAL A 77 -5.22 7.36 2.10
C VAL A 77 -6.54 6.95 1.47
N ALA A 78 -6.96 5.69 1.61
CA ALA A 78 -8.22 5.22 1.06
C ALA A 78 -9.39 6.10 1.52
N ARG A 79 -9.52 6.34 2.83
CA ARG A 79 -10.59 7.19 3.38
C ARG A 79 -10.53 8.64 2.87
N ARG A 80 -9.33 9.19 2.69
CA ARG A 80 -9.13 10.58 2.23
C ARG A 80 -9.37 10.74 0.73
N PHE A 81 -9.11 9.70 -0.05
CA PHE A 81 -9.18 9.64 -1.51
C PHE A 81 -10.13 8.51 -1.94
N PRO A 82 -11.46 8.74 -1.93
CA PRO A 82 -12.43 7.73 -2.31
C PRO A 82 -12.23 7.15 -3.73
N GLY A 83 -11.67 7.94 -4.64
CA GLY A 83 -11.31 7.54 -5.99
C GLY A 83 -9.98 6.78 -6.10
N ALA A 84 -9.21 6.67 -5.00
CA ALA A 84 -7.92 6.01 -5.02
C ALA A 84 -8.05 4.53 -5.40
N TYR A 85 -7.04 4.05 -6.12
CA TYR A 85 -6.90 2.65 -6.43
C TYR A 85 -5.44 2.23 -6.54
N GLY A 86 -5.16 0.97 -6.24
CA GLY A 86 -3.83 0.40 -6.36
C GLY A 86 -3.70 -0.88 -5.54
N VAL A 87 -2.48 -1.39 -5.47
CA VAL A 87 -2.16 -2.65 -4.80
C VAL A 87 -0.83 -2.54 -4.09
N VAL A 88 -0.74 -3.18 -2.92
CA VAL A 88 0.51 -3.38 -2.17
C VAL A 88 0.65 -4.86 -1.87
N TYR A 89 1.71 -5.45 -2.38
CA TYR A 89 2.09 -6.83 -2.09
C TYR A 89 2.80 -6.87 -0.75
N LEU A 90 2.49 -7.86 0.07
CA LEU A 90 3.11 -8.14 1.35
C LEU A 90 3.50 -9.61 1.39
N ARG A 91 4.72 -9.87 1.85
CA ARG A 91 5.19 -11.19 2.24
C ARG A 91 5.70 -11.10 3.66
N ASP A 92 5.29 -12.06 4.47
CA ASP A 92 5.70 -12.17 5.85
C ASP A 92 6.08 -13.63 6.13
N ASP A 93 7.38 -13.93 6.15
CA ASP A 93 7.86 -15.30 6.31
C ASP A 93 7.74 -15.83 7.75
N GLU A 94 7.31 -14.99 8.69
CA GLU A 94 7.05 -15.32 10.09
C GLU A 94 5.54 -15.49 10.36
N ASP A 95 4.66 -15.36 9.35
CA ASP A 95 3.22 -15.46 9.54
C ASP A 95 2.78 -16.82 10.11
N SER A 96 2.20 -16.77 11.31
CA SER A 96 1.68 -17.94 12.01
C SER A 96 0.31 -18.40 11.51
N GLN A 97 -0.36 -17.63 10.65
CA GLN A 97 -1.68 -17.94 10.10
C GLN A 97 -1.65 -18.78 8.81
N GLY A 98 -0.46 -19.15 8.33
CA GLY A 98 -0.27 -20.04 7.19
C GLY A 98 0.05 -19.35 5.87
N ASN A 99 0.29 -18.03 5.87
CA ASN A 99 0.80 -17.30 4.70
C ASN A 99 2.32 -17.07 4.75
N ASN A 100 3.04 -17.74 5.64
CA ASN A 100 4.51 -17.68 5.73
C ASN A 100 5.23 -18.07 4.43
N ASN A 101 4.52 -18.76 3.54
CA ASN A 101 4.99 -19.18 2.24
C ASN A 101 4.09 -18.65 1.10
N ALA A 102 3.51 -17.45 1.26
CA ALA A 102 2.69 -16.81 0.24
C ALA A 102 2.82 -15.27 0.28
N PHE A 103 2.43 -14.63 -0.82
CA PHE A 103 2.14 -13.20 -0.81
C PHE A 103 0.65 -12.98 -0.53
N VAL A 104 0.35 -11.86 0.10
CA VAL A 104 -0.99 -11.28 0.15
C VAL A 104 -0.97 -9.92 -0.52
N VAL A 105 -2.11 -9.50 -1.06
CA VAL A 105 -2.31 -8.21 -1.72
C VAL A 105 -3.27 -7.36 -0.90
N TYR A 106 -2.80 -6.19 -0.50
CA TYR A 106 -3.64 -5.12 0.02
C TYR A 106 -4.14 -4.27 -1.16
N ALA A 107 -5.38 -4.52 -1.56
CA ALA A 107 -6.06 -3.80 -2.63
C ALA A 107 -6.71 -2.53 -2.07
N VAL A 108 -6.30 -1.37 -2.57
CA VAL A 108 -6.95 -0.09 -2.28
C VAL A 108 -7.95 0.18 -3.39
N ARG A 109 -9.22 0.42 -3.03
CA ARG A 109 -10.26 0.82 -3.99
C ARG A 109 -11.45 1.43 -3.26
N ARG A 110 -12.11 2.42 -3.87
CA ARG A 110 -13.41 2.94 -3.40
C ARG A 110 -13.43 3.33 -1.91
N GLY A 111 -12.33 3.90 -1.45
CA GLY A 111 -12.16 4.33 -0.05
C GLY A 111 -11.92 3.24 0.98
N VAL A 112 -11.72 1.98 0.56
CA VAL A 112 -11.41 0.84 1.43
C VAL A 112 -10.09 0.18 1.06
N VAL A 113 -9.55 -0.59 2.00
CA VAL A 113 -8.40 -1.48 1.81
C VAL A 113 -8.87 -2.89 2.15
N GLU A 114 -8.63 -3.83 1.26
CA GLU A 114 -8.97 -5.26 1.44
C GLU A 114 -7.69 -6.09 1.29
N CYS A 115 -7.47 -7.03 2.22
CA CYS A 115 -6.40 -8.01 2.13
C CYS A 115 -6.91 -9.26 1.39
N LEU A 116 -6.21 -9.66 0.34
CA LEU A 116 -6.58 -10.76 -0.55
C LEU A 116 -5.38 -11.70 -0.75
N PRO A 117 -5.60 -13.00 -0.99
CA PRO A 117 -4.51 -13.89 -1.41
C PRO A 117 -3.95 -13.44 -2.77
N ASP A 118 -2.63 -13.54 -2.94
CA ASP A 118 -1.99 -13.25 -4.22
C ASP A 118 -1.91 -14.49 -5.13
N PRO A 119 -2.52 -14.49 -6.32
CA PRO A 119 -2.35 -15.56 -7.29
C PRO A 119 -1.14 -15.35 -8.23
N PHE A 120 -0.44 -14.21 -8.17
CA PHE A 120 0.55 -13.83 -9.18
C PHE A 120 2.00 -14.05 -8.76
N LEU A 121 2.39 -13.62 -7.56
CA LEU A 121 3.76 -13.75 -7.06
C LEU A 121 3.88 -15.02 -6.21
N SER A 122 4.70 -15.94 -6.68
CA SER A 122 5.03 -17.18 -5.98
C SER A 122 6.54 -17.41 -6.00
N PRO A 123 7.33 -16.76 -5.13
CA PRO A 123 8.71 -17.16 -4.92
C PRO A 123 8.83 -18.44 -4.09
N CYS A 124 7.70 -19.03 -3.70
CA CYS A 124 7.61 -20.18 -2.83
C CYS A 124 7.75 -21.48 -3.64
N ASN A 125 8.62 -22.35 -3.13
CA ASN A 125 8.95 -23.64 -3.73
C ASN A 125 8.43 -24.75 -2.79
N PRO A 126 7.54 -25.65 -3.23
CA PRO A 126 7.03 -25.77 -4.60
C PRO A 126 5.94 -24.74 -4.91
N VAL A 127 5.76 -24.51 -6.21
CA VAL A 127 4.64 -23.76 -6.79
C VAL A 127 3.35 -24.31 -6.17
N ILE A 128 2.49 -23.43 -5.65
CA ILE A 128 1.15 -23.82 -5.21
C ILE A 128 0.44 -24.36 -6.47
N GLU A 129 0.22 -25.68 -6.54
CA GLU A 129 -0.56 -26.29 -7.63
C GLU A 129 -1.98 -25.72 -7.61
N GLU A 130 -2.50 -25.41 -8.81
CA GLU A 130 -3.81 -24.77 -9.08
C GLU A 130 -5.00 -25.44 -8.38
#